data_AF-A0A2K6SLD9-F1
#
_entry.id   AF-A0A2K6SLD9-F1
#
_cell.length_a   1.000
_cell.length_b   1.000
_cell.length_c   1.000
_cell.angle_alpha   90.00
_cell.angle_beta   90.00
_cell.angle_gamma   90.00
#
_symmetry.space_group_name_H-M   'P 1'
#
loop_
_entity.id
_entity.type
_entity.pdbx_description
1 polymer ?
#
loop_
_entity_poly.entity_id
_entity_poly.type
_entity_poly.pdbx_seq_one_letter_code
_entity_poly.pdbx_strand_id
1 'polypeptide(L)' 'MTNTKGKRRDTQYTFSRPFRKHGVVPLNGDIVDIKGMGTVQKRMPHKCYHGKTGGVYNVTQHALGIVVNKQGQDSSQEN' A
#
# COMPACT_ATOMS: atom_id res chain seq x y z
N MET A 1 -11.67 13.75 22.82
CA MET A 1 -10.99 13.53 21.52
C MET A 1 -11.10 12.06 21.13
N THR A 2 -12.00 11.72 20.20
CA THR A 2 -12.43 10.33 19.88
C THR A 2 -11.89 9.83 18.54
N ASN A 3 -10.58 9.99 18.32
CA ASN A 3 -9.95 9.57 17.07
C ASN A 3 -8.87 8.52 17.34
N THR A 4 -9.19 7.25 17.15
CA THR A 4 -8.26 6.14 17.30
C THR A 4 -7.10 6.27 16.30
N LYS A 5 -5.86 5.96 16.68
CA LYS A 5 -4.68 6.06 15.78
C LYS A 5 -4.14 4.69 15.34
N GLY A 6 -5.05 3.73 15.17
CA GLY A 6 -4.69 2.35 14.81
C GLY A 6 -4.19 2.20 13.37
N LYS A 7 -3.28 1.24 13.16
CA LYS A 7 -2.65 0.93 11.84
C LYS A 7 -3.66 0.63 10.71
N ARG A 8 -4.85 0.12 11.06
CA ARG A 8 -5.93 -0.25 10.13
C ARG A 8 -7.21 0.60 10.29
N ARG A 9 -7.11 1.77 10.91
CA ARG A 9 -8.25 2.67 11.01
C ARG A 9 -8.65 3.20 9.63
N ASP A 10 -9.95 3.33 9.37
CA ASP A 10 -10.55 3.88 8.14
C ASP A 10 -10.13 3.14 6.85
N THR A 11 -9.93 1.81 6.92
CA THR A 11 -9.53 1.00 5.75
C THR A 11 -10.55 -0.05 5.34
N GLN A 12 -11.82 0.09 5.77
CA GLN A 12 -12.89 -0.88 5.51
C GLN A 12 -13.05 -1.17 4.01
N TYR A 13 -13.14 -0.12 3.18
CA TYR A 13 -13.28 -0.25 1.74
C TYR A 13 -11.93 -0.27 1.00
N THR A 14 -10.92 0.41 1.54
CA THR A 14 -9.61 0.60 0.89
C THR A 14 -8.87 -0.71 0.62
N PHE A 15 -8.93 -1.66 1.55
CA PHE A 15 -8.30 -2.98 1.42
C PHE A 15 -9.30 -4.09 1.07
N SER A 16 -10.58 -3.73 0.89
CA SER A 16 -11.60 -4.67 0.44
C SER A 16 -11.36 -5.08 -1.01
N ARG A 17 -11.75 -6.30 -1.34
CA ARG A 17 -11.62 -6.83 -2.69
C ARG A 17 -12.89 -6.57 -3.49
N PRO A 18 -12.77 -6.24 -4.78
CA PRO A 18 -13.91 -6.17 -5.66
C PRO A 18 -14.50 -7.57 -5.87
N PHE A 19 -15.79 -7.61 -6.19
CA PHE A 19 -16.55 -8.84 -6.38
C PHE A 19 -15.87 -9.77 -7.39
N ARG A 20 -15.85 -11.08 -7.08
CA ARG A 20 -15.27 -12.15 -7.90
C ARG A 20 -13.76 -12.01 -8.22
N LYS A 21 -13.03 -11.16 -7.51
CA LYS A 21 -11.56 -11.07 -7.60
C LYS A 21 -10.91 -11.62 -6.34
N HIS A 22 -11.25 -12.84 -5.95
CA HIS A 22 -10.65 -13.59 -4.82
C HIS A 22 -9.48 -14.46 -5.35
N GLY A 23 -8.32 -14.51 -4.67
CA GLY A 23 -7.08 -15.16 -5.19
C GLY A 23 -5.79 -14.34 -5.03
N VAL A 24 -4.62 -14.89 -5.35
CA VAL A 24 -3.33 -14.19 -5.21
C VAL A 24 -3.13 -13.16 -6.34
N VAL A 25 -2.59 -11.98 -6.02
CA VAL A 25 -2.21 -10.98 -7.04
C VAL A 25 -0.81 -11.32 -7.54
N PRO A 26 -0.58 -11.41 -8.87
CA PRO A 26 0.77 -11.62 -9.41
C PRO A 26 1.65 -10.40 -9.13
N LEU A 27 2.91 -10.64 -8.73
CA LEU A 27 3.88 -9.59 -8.38
C LEU A 27 5.06 -9.68 -9.35
N ASN A 28 4.98 -9.00 -10.49
CA ASN A 28 6.04 -9.00 -11.50
C ASN A 28 6.39 -7.55 -11.89
N GLY A 29 7.68 -7.26 -12.08
CA GLY A 29 8.18 -6.02 -12.68
C GLY A 29 9.01 -5.12 -11.77
N ASP A 30 9.63 -4.11 -12.39
CA ASP A 30 10.54 -3.15 -11.73
C ASP A 30 9.81 -1.90 -11.22
N ILE A 31 8.69 -1.56 -11.86
CA ILE A 31 7.77 -0.48 -11.47
C ILE A 31 6.48 -1.15 -10.96
N VAL A 32 6.15 -0.91 -9.69
CA VAL A 32 5.09 -1.66 -8.99
C VAL A 32 4.10 -0.70 -8.34
N ASP A 33 2.81 -1.03 -8.44
CA ASP A 33 1.74 -0.37 -7.68
C ASP A 33 1.57 -1.01 -6.29
N ILE A 34 1.51 -0.18 -5.25
CA ILE A 34 1.30 -0.65 -3.88
C ILE A 34 -0.20 -0.77 -3.62
N LYS A 35 -0.71 -2.01 -3.69
CA LYS A 35 -2.09 -2.34 -3.32
C LYS A 35 -2.17 -3.18 -2.05
N GLY A 36 -2.84 -2.65 -1.03
CA GLY A 36 -3.19 -3.42 0.17
C GLY A 36 -4.36 -4.37 -0.08
N MET A 37 -4.24 -5.60 0.42
CA MET A 37 -5.20 -6.67 0.23
C MET A 37 -5.58 -7.34 1.55
N GLY A 38 -6.87 -7.37 1.88
CA GLY A 38 -7.35 -7.90 3.16
C GLY A 38 -7.07 -9.40 3.43
N THR A 39 -6.83 -10.22 2.41
CA THR A 39 -6.53 -11.66 2.59
C THR A 39 -5.10 -11.92 3.08
N VAL A 40 -4.17 -11.01 2.78
CA VAL A 40 -2.79 -11.11 3.25
C VAL A 40 -2.66 -10.35 4.56
N GLN A 41 -2.36 -11.05 5.65
CA GLN A 41 -2.29 -10.40 6.96
C GLN A 41 -0.90 -9.80 7.24
N LYS A 42 0.16 -10.50 6.84
CA LYS A 42 1.56 -10.14 7.06
C LYS A 42 2.07 -9.24 5.95
N ARG A 43 3.05 -8.38 6.26
CA ARG A 43 3.73 -7.48 5.30
C ARG A 43 2.79 -6.55 4.50
N MET A 44 1.59 -6.28 5.03
CA MET A 44 0.68 -5.32 4.39
C MET A 44 1.21 -3.88 4.48
N PRO A 45 1.08 -3.11 3.40
CA PRO A 45 1.42 -1.70 3.39
C PRO A 45 0.48 -0.90 4.30
N HIS A 46 0.98 0.23 4.81
CA HIS A 46 0.14 1.19 5.49
C HIS A 46 -0.74 1.96 4.49
N LYS A 47 -1.94 2.40 4.93
CA LYS A 47 -2.93 3.05 4.07
C LYS A 47 -2.42 4.28 3.30
N CYS A 48 -1.42 4.98 3.84
CA CYS A 48 -0.84 6.16 3.18
C CYS A 48 -0.02 5.84 1.92
N TYR A 49 0.32 4.57 1.68
CA TYR A 49 1.05 4.13 0.49
C TYR A 49 0.14 3.46 -0.55
N HIS A 50 -1.14 3.29 -0.25
CA HIS A 50 -2.06 2.60 -1.14
C HIS A 50 -2.30 3.38 -2.43
N GLY A 51 -2.20 2.70 -3.58
CA GLY A 51 -2.35 3.32 -4.91
C GLY A 51 -1.17 4.19 -5.33
N LYS A 52 -0.03 4.08 -4.64
CA LYS A 52 1.21 4.74 -5.06
C LYS A 52 2.06 3.76 -5.86
N THR A 53 2.65 4.28 -6.92
CA THR A 53 3.62 3.58 -7.73
C THR A 53 5.04 3.88 -7.23
N GLY A 54 5.90 2.87 -7.22
CA GLY A 54 7.30 3.01 -6.83
C GLY A 54 8.20 2.05 -7.58
N GLY A 55 9.50 2.33 -7.51
CA GLY A 55 10.54 1.42 -8.02
C GLY A 55 10.94 0.40 -6.96
N VAL A 56 11.25 -0.82 -7.38
CA VAL A 56 11.80 -1.86 -6.52
C VAL A 56 13.26 -1.54 -6.18
N TYR A 57 13.62 -1.56 -4.89
CA TYR A 57 15.01 -1.38 -4.44
C TYR A 57 15.67 -2.68 -4.01
N ASN A 58 14.90 -3.62 -3.46
CA ASN A 58 15.41 -4.89 -2.94
C ASN A 58 14.37 -5.99 -3.05
N VAL A 59 14.83 -7.21 -3.28
CA VAL A 59 14.01 -8.41 -3.40
C VAL A 59 14.39 -9.36 -2.27
N THR A 60 13.42 -9.69 -1.41
CA THR A 60 13.56 -10.74 -0.40
C THR A 60 12.69 -11.93 -0.79
N GLN A 61 12.97 -13.12 -0.23
CA GLN A 61 12.25 -14.37 -0.55
C GLN A 61 10.71 -14.26 -0.52
N HIS A 62 10.16 -13.38 0.33
CA HIS A 62 8.71 -13.25 0.53
C HIS A 62 8.20 -11.80 0.42
N ALA A 63 9.02 -10.83 0.01
CA ALA A 63 8.57 -9.45 -0.19
C ALA A 63 9.50 -8.63 -1.05
N LEU A 64 8.93 -7.57 -1.64
CA LEU A 64 9.64 -6.53 -2.35
C LEU A 64 9.79 -5.31 -1.45
N GLY A 65 11.00 -4.76 -1.42
CA GLY A 65 11.26 -3.43 -0.91
C GLY A 65 10.98 -2.42 -2.02
N ILE A 66 10.05 -1.49 -1.78
CA ILE A 66 9.63 -0.48 -2.77
C ILE A 66 9.91 0.91 -2.20
N VAL A 67 10.53 1.77 -3.01
CA VAL A 67 10.77 3.18 -2.68
C VAL A 67 9.62 4.01 -3.26
N VAL A 68 8.98 4.82 -2.39
CA VAL A 68 7.85 5.66 -2.76
C VAL A 68 7.99 7.03 -2.13
N ASN A 69 7.74 8.08 -2.91
CA ASN A 69 7.66 9.42 -2.37
C ASN A 69 6.32 9.64 -1.64
N LYS A 70 6.39 10.01 -0.36
CA LYS A 70 5.21 10.38 0.41
C LYS A 70 5.10 11.90 0.44
N GLN A 71 4.09 12.44 -0.23
CA GLN A 71 3.71 13.85 -0.04
C GLN A 71 3.41 14.07 1.46
N GLY A 72 4.24 14.90 2.08
CA GLY A 72 4.03 15.43 3.43
C GLY A 72 3.12 16.65 3.34
N GLN A 73 2.53 17.07 4.46
CA GLN A 73 1.68 18.27 4.48
C GLN A 73 2.45 19.55 4.11
N ASP A 74 3.79 19.52 4.21
CA ASP A 74 4.68 20.67 3.94
C ASP A 74 5.35 20.62 2.56
N SER A 75 5.15 19.54 1.78
CA SER A 75 5.75 19.40 0.44
C SER A 75 4.88 19.96 -0.69
N SER A 76 3.83 20.71 -0.35
CA SER A 76 3.00 21.46 -1.29
C SER A 76 3.52 22.90 -1.39
N GLN A 77 4.74 23.09 -1.89
CA GLN A 77 5.19 24.37 -2.42
C GLN A 77 5.26 24.28 -3.94
N GLU A 78 4.47 25.15 -4.58
CA GLU A 78 4.41 25.61 -5.98
C GLU A 78 4.35 24.59 -7.13
N ASN A 79 3.21 24.60 -7.84
CA ASN A 79 3.05 25.50 -8.99
C ASN A 79 1.90 26.47 -8.71
#